data_AF-A0A7X0LTY5-F1
#
_entry.id   AF-A0A7X0LTY5-F1
#
_cell.length_a   1.000
_cell.length_b   1.000
_cell.length_c   1.000
_cell.angle_alpha   90.00
_cell.angle_beta   90.00
_cell.angle_gamma   90.00
#
_symmetry.space_group_name_H-M   'P 1'
#
loop_
_entity.id
_entity.type
_entity.pdbx_description
1 polymer ?
#
loop_
_entity_poly.entity_id
_entity_poly.type
_entity_poly.pdbx_seq_one_letter_code
_entity_poly.pdbx_strand_id
1 'polypeptide(L)'
;MATDTPTITADTARHVLWGYGSEGGAEPGTFTKHVMAAISSADVANRAILSRAYPGLYMAIQIARSDPDGIAKLQRIAAGQTGPLSCHCGDFAGPFDLQGRCETCVEAAA
;
A
#
# COMPACT_ATOMS: atom_id res chain seq x y z
N MET A 1 -0.14 23.36 5.80
CA MET A 1 -1.25 22.41 5.99
C MET A 1 -0.65 21.01 5.97
N ALA A 2 -0.78 20.23 7.04
CA ALA A 2 -0.25 18.86 7.06
C ALA A 2 -1.04 18.00 6.08
N THR A 3 -0.43 17.62 4.96
CA THR A 3 -0.97 16.62 4.04
C THR A 3 -0.78 15.26 4.70
N ASP A 4 -1.78 14.80 5.46
CA ASP A 4 -1.91 13.39 5.80
C ASP A 4 -2.03 12.61 4.48
N THR A 5 -0.91 12.03 4.06
CA THR A 5 -0.91 11.17 2.88
C THR A 5 -1.76 9.95 3.24
N PRO A 6 -2.81 9.63 2.48
CA PRO A 6 -3.71 8.54 2.83
C PRO A 6 -2.91 7.25 2.96
N THR A 7 -2.83 6.72 4.17
CA THR A 7 -2.04 5.53 4.45
C THR A 7 -2.82 4.29 4.00
N ILE A 8 -2.23 3.48 3.14
CA ILE A 8 -2.79 2.18 2.76
C ILE A 8 -2.56 1.22 3.92
N THR A 9 -3.64 0.78 4.56
CA THR A 9 -3.56 -0.21 5.63
C THR A 9 -3.31 -1.61 5.07
N ALA A 10 -2.73 -2.49 5.89
CA ALA A 10 -2.51 -3.90 5.52
C ALA A 10 -3.82 -4.58 5.05
N ASP A 11 -4.92 -4.32 5.75
CA ASP A 11 -6.24 -4.85 5.41
C ASP A 11 -6.74 -4.35 4.05
N THR A 12 -6.59 -3.05 3.77
CA THR A 12 -6.90 -2.47 2.45
C THR A 12 -6.08 -3.11 1.34
N ALA A 13 -4.79 -3.35 1.58
CA ALA A 13 -3.93 -4.01 0.60
C ALA A 13 -4.39 -5.45 0.31
N ARG A 14 -4.75 -6.23 1.34
CA ARG A 14 -5.28 -7.60 1.17
C ARG A 14 -6.58 -7.62 0.38
N HIS A 15 -7.48 -6.67 0.63
CA HIS A 15 -8.72 -6.54 -0.14
C HIS A 15 -8.45 -6.30 -1.61
N VAL A 16 -7.52 -5.39 -1.93
CA VAL A 16 -7.13 -5.12 -3.32
C VAL A 16 -6.47 -6.34 -3.95
N LEU A 17 -5.52 -7.00 -3.27
CA LEU A 17 -4.87 -8.22 -3.76
C LEU A 17 -5.88 -9.33 -4.09
N TRP A 18 -6.92 -9.51 -3.26
CA TRP A 18 -8.01 -10.45 -3.55
C TRP A 18 -8.75 -10.09 -4.84
N GLY A 19 -9.03 -8.80 -5.06
CA GLY A 19 -9.68 -8.32 -6.28
C GLY A 19 -8.86 -8.56 -7.56
N TYR A 20 -7.54 -8.67 -7.45
CA TYR A 20 -6.64 -9.02 -8.56
C TYR A 20 -6.26 -10.51 -8.61
N GLY A 21 -6.84 -11.35 -7.74
CA GLY A 21 -6.50 -12.78 -7.65
C GLY A 21 -5.04 -13.06 -7.27
N SER A 22 -4.39 -12.11 -6.59
CA SER A 22 -2.99 -12.21 -6.19
C SER A 22 -2.84 -12.87 -4.82
N GLU A 23 -1.69 -13.53 -4.59
CA GLU A 23 -1.37 -14.12 -3.28
C GLU A 23 -1.37 -13.09 -2.15
N GLY A 24 -1.77 -13.53 -0.95
CA GLY A 24 -1.96 -12.66 0.21
C GLY A 24 -3.28 -11.86 0.19
N GLY A 25 -4.15 -12.09 -0.80
CA GLY A 25 -5.48 -11.52 -0.85
C GLY A 25 -6.43 -12.08 0.21
N ALA A 26 -7.24 -11.19 0.80
CA ALA A 26 -8.34 -11.57 1.67
C ALA A 26 -9.65 -10.98 1.14
N GLU A 27 -10.71 -11.78 1.16
CA GLU A 27 -12.00 -11.37 0.63
C GLU A 27 -12.62 -10.25 1.47
N PRO A 28 -12.93 -9.08 0.88
CA PRO A 28 -13.61 -8.01 1.61
C PRO A 28 -15.09 -8.32 1.85
N GLY A 29 -15.70 -7.60 2.80
CA GLY A 29 -17.15 -7.55 2.91
C GLY A 29 -17.83 -6.99 1.64
N THR A 30 -19.12 -7.30 1.47
CA THR A 30 -19.92 -6.94 0.28
C THR A 30 -19.88 -5.46 -0.06
N PHE A 31 -19.98 -4.59 0.95
CA PHE A 31 -19.88 -3.14 0.75
C PHE A 31 -18.54 -2.75 0.11
N THR A 32 -17.43 -3.19 0.68
CA THR A 32 -16.09 -2.88 0.18
C THR A 32 -15.87 -3.40 -1.23
N LYS A 33 -16.39 -4.59 -1.57
CA LYS A 33 -16.39 -5.10 -2.95
C LYS A 33 -17.09 -4.16 -3.93
N HIS A 34 -18.27 -3.65 -3.56
CA HIS A 34 -18.98 -2.69 -4.40
C HIS A 34 -18.23 -1.37 -4.55
N VAL A 35 -17.60 -0.88 -3.48
CA VAL A 35 -16.75 0.33 -3.56
C VAL A 35 -15.55 0.10 -4.47
N MET A 36 -14.86 -1.03 -4.36
CA MET A 36 -13.74 -1.38 -5.24
C MET A 36 -14.16 -1.43 -6.72
N ALA A 37 -15.31 -2.05 -7.00
CA ALA A 37 -15.88 -2.11 -8.34
C ALA A 37 -16.26 -0.72 -8.85
N ALA A 38 -16.89 0.11 -8.01
CA ALA A 38 -17.27 1.47 -8.35
C ALA A 38 -16.05 2.35 -8.66
N ILE A 39 -14.98 2.29 -7.84
CA ILE A 39 -13.73 3.00 -8.11
C ILE A 39 -13.14 2.57 -9.46
N SER A 40 -13.19 1.26 -9.72
CA SER A 40 -12.62 0.63 -10.91
C SER A 40 -13.31 1.02 -12.21
N SER A 41 -14.63 1.26 -12.18
CA SER A 41 -15.48 1.55 -13.35
C SER A 41 -15.95 3.00 -13.46
N ALA A 42 -15.85 3.80 -12.40
CA ALA A 42 -16.35 5.18 -12.37
C ALA A 42 -15.70 6.06 -13.45
N ASP A 43 -16.50 6.97 -14.01
CA ASP A 43 -16.02 8.09 -14.82
C ASP A 43 -15.16 9.08 -14.00
N VAL A 44 -14.57 10.06 -14.68
CA VAL A 44 -13.63 11.01 -14.07
C VAL A 44 -14.24 11.78 -12.89
N ALA A 45 -15.49 12.22 -13.00
CA ALA A 45 -16.14 13.02 -11.96
C ALA A 45 -16.47 12.16 -10.73
N ASN A 46 -17.08 11.00 -10.95
CA ASN A 46 -17.42 10.08 -9.87
C ASN A 46 -16.17 9.48 -9.21
N ARG A 47 -15.11 9.22 -9.98
CA ARG A 47 -13.82 8.76 -9.45
C ARG A 47 -13.17 9.80 -8.56
N ALA A 48 -13.28 11.09 -8.88
CA ALA A 48 -12.78 12.18 -8.04
C ALA A 48 -13.54 12.30 -6.70
N ILE A 49 -14.82 11.96 -6.68
CA ILE A 49 -15.60 11.88 -5.43
C ILE A 49 -15.16 10.67 -4.61
N LEU A 50 -15.06 9.50 -5.25
CA LEU A 50 -14.66 8.25 -4.59
C LEU A 50 -13.22 8.30 -4.05
N SER A 51 -12.29 8.98 -4.74
CA SER A 51 -10.92 9.14 -4.26
C SER A 51 -10.82 10.00 -3.00
N ARG A 52 -11.78 10.92 -2.78
CA ARG A 52 -11.86 11.71 -1.55
C ARG A 52 -12.54 10.95 -0.43
N ALA A 53 -13.58 10.16 -0.75
CA ALA A 53 -14.32 9.38 0.24
C ALA A 53 -13.58 8.14 0.73
N TYR A 54 -12.82 7.47 -0.15
CA TYR A 54 -12.09 6.23 0.14
C TYR A 54 -10.63 6.33 -0.32
N PRO A 55 -9.83 7.24 0.25
CA PRO A 55 -8.54 7.61 -0.32
C PRO A 55 -7.52 6.47 -0.27
N GLY A 56 -7.46 5.70 0.81
CA GLY A 56 -6.56 4.54 0.92
C GLY A 56 -6.90 3.41 -0.06
N LEU A 57 -8.19 3.12 -0.25
CA LEU A 57 -8.64 2.10 -1.19
C LEU A 57 -8.41 2.54 -2.65
N TYR A 58 -8.68 3.81 -2.95
CA TYR A 58 -8.38 4.40 -4.25
C TYR A 58 -6.89 4.31 -4.57
N MET A 59 -6.03 4.74 -3.65
CA MET A 59 -4.57 4.66 -3.83
C MET A 59 -4.09 3.23 -4.06
N ALA A 60 -4.58 2.27 -3.27
CA ALA A 60 -4.21 0.87 -3.44
C ALA A 60 -4.62 0.30 -4.82
N ILE A 61 -5.83 0.62 -5.29
CA ILE A 61 -6.29 0.23 -6.63
C ILE A 61 -5.44 0.89 -7.72
N GLN A 62 -5.09 2.17 -7.55
CA GLN A 62 -4.25 2.90 -8.51
C GLN A 62 -2.83 2.31 -8.58
N ILE A 63 -2.22 1.96 -7.43
CA ILE A 63 -0.93 1.26 -7.39
C ILE A 63 -1.01 -0.06 -8.16
N ALA A 64 -2.04 -0.88 -7.90
CA ALA A 64 -2.21 -2.15 -8.60
C ALA A 64 -2.36 -2.01 -10.12
N ARG A 65 -2.95 -0.89 -10.61
CA ARG A 65 -3.20 -0.66 -12.04
C ARG A 65 -2.05 0.00 -12.79
N SER A 66 -1.42 0.99 -12.15
CA SER A 66 -0.53 1.93 -12.83
C SER A 66 0.94 1.68 -12.54
N ASP A 67 1.25 0.93 -11.49
CA ASP A 67 2.62 0.63 -11.08
C ASP A 67 2.98 -0.80 -11.52
N PRO A 68 4.04 -0.99 -12.34
CA PRO A 68 4.52 -2.32 -12.73
C PRO A 68 4.82 -3.23 -11.53
N ASP A 69 5.26 -2.66 -10.40
CA ASP A 69 5.56 -3.39 -9.16
C ASP A 69 4.43 -3.25 -8.12
N GLY A 70 3.25 -2.80 -8.54
CA GLY A 70 2.15 -2.43 -7.66
C GLY A 70 1.65 -3.58 -6.80
N ILE A 71 1.53 -4.78 -7.38
CA ILE A 71 1.14 -5.99 -6.64
C ILE A 71 2.18 -6.34 -5.57
N ALA A 72 3.47 -6.32 -5.91
CA ALA A 72 4.55 -6.59 -4.96
C ALA A 72 4.58 -5.56 -3.82
N LYS A 73 4.32 -4.27 -4.12
CA LYS A 73 4.18 -3.21 -3.11
C LYS A 73 3.01 -3.48 -2.16
N LEU A 74 1.86 -3.87 -2.70
CA LEU A 74 0.68 -4.20 -1.90
C LEU A 74 0.88 -5.46 -1.05
N GLN A 75 1.58 -6.48 -1.56
CA GLN A 75 1.92 -7.68 -0.79
C GLN A 75 2.80 -7.35 0.42
N ARG A 76 3.79 -6.47 0.26
CA ARG A 76 4.61 -5.97 1.37
C ARG A 76 3.76 -5.24 2.41
N ILE A 77 2.87 -4.36 1.98
CA ILE A 77 1.95 -3.64 2.88
C ILE A 77 1.01 -4.62 3.61
N ALA A 78 0.45 -5.60 2.90
CA ALA A 78 -0.41 -6.63 3.46
C ALA A 78 0.28 -7.49 4.53
N ALA A 79 1.59 -7.74 4.35
CA ALA A 79 2.48 -8.40 5.30
C ALA A 79 2.94 -7.50 6.46
N GLY A 80 2.49 -6.24 6.53
CA GLY A 80 2.86 -5.29 7.59
C GLY A 80 4.16 -4.53 7.35
N GLN A 81 4.79 -4.69 6.17
CA GLN A 81 6.01 -3.99 5.77
C GLN A 81 5.64 -2.60 5.22
N THR A 82 5.12 -1.74 6.11
CA THR A 82 4.67 -0.38 5.79
C THR A 82 5.77 0.63 6.09
N GLY A 83 6.78 0.68 5.23
CA GLY A 83 7.81 1.72 5.29
C GLY A 83 8.78 1.66 4.10
N PRO A 84 9.51 2.75 3.77
CA PRO A 84 10.81 2.58 3.12
C PRO A 84 11.61 1.63 4.00
N LEU A 85 12.24 0.60 3.40
CA LEU A 85 13.06 -0.44 4.06
C LEU A 85 13.25 -0.14 5.55
N SER A 86 12.32 -0.59 6.41
CA SER A 86 12.49 -0.33 7.83
C SER A 86 13.75 -1.08 8.20
N CYS A 87 14.78 -0.34 8.63
CA CYS A 87 15.93 -0.97 9.22
C CYS A 87 15.45 -1.93 10.31
N HIS A 88 16.14 -3.05 10.50
CA HIS A 88 15.88 -3.96 11.63
C HIS A 88 15.83 -3.23 13.00
N CYS A 89 16.47 -2.06 13.08
CA CYS A 89 16.53 -1.15 14.21
C CYS A 89 15.32 -0.21 14.40
N GLY A 90 14.33 -0.22 13.50
CA GLY A 90 13.14 0.66 13.61
C GLY A 90 13.35 2.10 13.12
N ASP A 91 14.51 2.41 12.52
CA ASP A 91 14.79 3.70 11.89
C ASP A 91 14.39 3.75 10.42
N PHE A 92 14.12 4.99 9.96
CA PHE A 92 13.72 5.31 8.58
C PHE A 92 14.71 6.24 7.85
N ALA A 93 15.84 6.58 8.48
CA ALA A 93 16.83 7.50 7.94
C ALA A 93 18.11 6.79 7.48
N GLY A 94 18.71 7.30 6.40
CA GLY A 94 20.04 6.93 5.90
C GLY A 94 20.04 5.94 4.72
N PRO A 95 21.09 5.94 3.88
CA PRO A 95 21.20 5.04 2.73
C PRO A 95 21.26 3.56 3.17
N PHE A 96 20.59 2.69 2.40
CA PHE A 96 20.53 1.26 2.67
C PHE A 96 21.69 0.53 1.98
N ASP A 97 22.32 -0.43 2.65
CA ASP A 97 23.26 -1.36 2.01
C ASP A 97 22.53 -2.30 1.04
N LEU A 98 23.27 -3.02 0.18
CA LEU A 98 22.71 -4.01 -0.74
C LEU A 98 22.03 -5.20 -0.02
N GLN A 99 22.12 -5.26 1.32
CA GLN A 99 21.50 -6.24 2.18
C GLN A 99 20.28 -5.67 2.95
N GLY A 100 19.91 -4.41 2.72
CA GLY A 100 18.72 -3.76 3.32
C GLY A 100 18.91 -3.24 4.75
N ARG A 101 20.13 -3.05 5.25
CA ARG A 101 20.43 -2.45 6.56
C ARG A 101 20.72 -0.95 6.43
N CYS A 102 20.29 -0.14 7.40
CA CYS A 102 20.72 1.27 7.47
C CYS A 102 22.07 1.41 8.19
N GLU A 103 22.75 2.53 7.97
CA GLU A 103 24.06 2.85 8.56
C GLU A 103 24.07 2.77 10.10
N THR A 104 23.00 3.21 10.77
CA THR A 104 22.84 3.13 12.24
C THR A 104 22.93 1.70 12.77
N CYS A 105 22.49 0.73 11.97
CA CYS A 105 22.52 -0.69 12.31
C CYS A 105 23.89 -1.34 12.06
N VAL A 106 24.68 -0.78 11.16
CA VAL A 106 26.03 -1.27 10.84
C VAL A 106 27.02 -0.85 11.93
N GLU A 107 26.92 0.38 12.43
CA GLU A 107 27.80 0.88 13.50
C GLU A 107 27.54 0.23 14.86
N ALA A 108 26.31 -0.18 15.18
CA ALA A 108 25.97 -0.89 16.42
C ALA A 108 26.46 -2.35 16.46
N ALA A 109 26.94 -2.89 15.33
CA ALA A 109 27.44 -4.26 15.20
C ALA A 109 28.99 -4.34 15.17
N ALA A 110 29.69 -3.22 15.33
CA ALA A 110 31.14 -3.12 15.47
C ALA A 110 31.54 -2.94 16.94
#